data_AF-A0AAU4DYR2-F1
#
_entry.id   AF-A0AAU4DYR2-F1
#
_cell.length_a   1.000
_cell.length_b   1.000
_cell.length_c   1.000
_cell.angle_alpha   90.00
_cell.angle_beta   90.00
_cell.angle_gamma   90.00
#
_symmetry.space_group_name_H-M   'P 1'
#
loop_
_entity.id
_entity.type
_entity.pdbx_description
1 polymer ?
#
loop_
_entity_poly.entity_id
_entity_poly.type
_entity_poly.pdbx_seq_one_letter_code
_entity_poly.pdbx_strand_id
1 'polypeptide(L)'
;MSERVPSRGEVAQAAVWLGKHGVRVETPTRLLATRLGVRAGARPRAFLIRVALFLLAGIAGAVGYQCLQYLPGVRGVEMTESKVVYFLLCAFQWATWSAIRHRDRRAAAALGARALDRPRPPWRSLVNRWYLASVVVTFGGGAALGATMYFATEYRTYAWSWLGVLGLGAVVFAAIFAGVVRRPVIAQDRPSLAVDTVLRVDDLTLALPSMYSFPVLVDLVTTHRQPPGFAPWLAGYVVLAIALQVVGVLVSRRRRPALPAGDYGVPLPAQAGAR
;
A
#
# COMPACT_ATOMS: atom_id res chain seq x y z
N MET A 1 24.73 14.39 14.12
CA MET A 1 23.81 13.25 13.89
C MET A 1 24.56 12.17 13.13
N SER A 2 24.96 11.08 13.79
CA SER A 2 25.66 9.96 13.14
C SER A 2 24.77 9.34 12.06
N GLU A 3 25.26 9.38 10.82
CA GLU A 3 24.60 8.80 9.66
C GLU A 3 24.57 7.28 9.87
N ARG A 4 23.41 6.72 10.27
CA ARG A 4 23.32 5.26 10.50
C ARG A 4 23.63 4.53 9.20
N VAL A 5 24.64 3.68 9.23
CA VAL A 5 25.02 2.77 8.15
C VAL A 5 23.85 1.79 7.91
N PRO A 6 23.48 1.48 6.65
CA PRO A 6 22.49 0.44 6.36
C PRO A 6 22.89 -0.87 7.03
N SER A 7 21.92 -1.58 7.62
CA SER A 7 22.19 -2.89 8.20
C SER A 7 22.57 -3.90 7.10
N ARG A 8 23.33 -4.95 7.46
CA ARG A 8 23.69 -6.03 6.51
C ARG A 8 22.46 -6.63 5.82
N GLY A 9 21.35 -6.78 6.54
CA GLY A 9 20.08 -7.26 5.97
C GLY A 9 19.45 -6.30 4.95
N GLU A 10 19.59 -4.98 5.14
CA GLU A 10 19.12 -3.99 4.15
C GLU A 10 19.98 -4.04 2.88
N VAL A 11 21.29 -4.18 3.02
CA VAL A 11 22.24 -4.33 1.89
C VAL A 11 21.90 -5.60 1.08
N ALA A 12 21.77 -6.76 1.74
CA ALA A 12 21.44 -8.02 1.08
C ALA A 12 20.09 -7.96 0.36
N GLN A 13 19.04 -7.45 1.02
CA GLN A 13 17.72 -7.36 0.40
C GLN A 13 17.68 -6.35 -0.76
N ALA A 14 18.45 -5.27 -0.67
CA ALA A 14 18.62 -4.34 -1.78
C ALA A 14 19.29 -5.00 -2.99
N ALA A 15 20.35 -5.80 -2.78
CA ALA A 15 20.99 -6.57 -3.84
C ALA A 15 20.03 -7.57 -4.49
N VAL A 16 19.22 -8.28 -3.69
CA VAL A 16 18.17 -9.19 -4.19
C VAL A 16 17.14 -8.44 -5.05
N TRP A 17 16.70 -7.25 -4.60
CA TRP A 17 15.75 -6.45 -5.38
C TRP A 17 16.36 -5.99 -6.71
N LEU A 18 17.62 -5.54 -6.71
CA LEU A 18 18.32 -5.17 -7.94
C LEU A 18 18.48 -6.36 -8.89
N GLY A 19 18.81 -7.54 -8.35
CA GLY A 19 18.93 -8.79 -9.12
C GLY A 19 17.61 -9.17 -9.80
N LYS A 20 16.47 -9.02 -9.12
CA LYS A 20 15.13 -9.21 -9.70
C LYS A 20 14.80 -8.21 -10.82
N HIS A 21 15.53 -7.11 -10.90
CA HIS A 21 15.41 -6.07 -11.94
C HIS A 21 16.58 -6.10 -12.94
N GLY A 22 17.33 -7.20 -13.00
CA GLY A 22 18.40 -7.42 -13.99
C GLY A 22 19.76 -6.83 -13.63
N VAL A 23 19.93 -6.28 -12.43
CA VAL A 23 21.18 -5.65 -11.99
C VAL A 23 21.84 -6.50 -10.90
N ARG A 24 23.04 -7.02 -11.17
CA ARG A 24 23.81 -7.83 -10.22
C ARG A 24 24.88 -6.97 -9.53
N VAL A 25 24.73 -6.78 -8.23
CA VAL A 25 25.71 -6.07 -7.38
C VAL A 25 25.97 -6.85 -6.10
N GLU A 26 27.20 -6.81 -5.62
CA GLU A 26 27.59 -7.37 -4.32
C GLU A 26 27.15 -6.43 -3.20
N THR A 27 27.53 -5.16 -3.33
CA THR A 27 27.21 -4.11 -2.34
C THR A 27 26.54 -2.94 -3.03
N PRO A 28 25.20 -2.79 -2.91
CA PRO A 28 24.48 -1.64 -3.44
C PRO A 28 24.96 -0.32 -2.83
N THR A 29 24.83 0.79 -3.55
CA THR A 29 25.13 2.12 -2.96
C THR A 29 24.31 2.35 -1.69
N ARG A 30 24.85 3.16 -0.77
CA ARG A 30 24.21 3.41 0.52
C ARG A 30 22.78 3.95 0.41
N LEU A 31 22.55 4.82 -0.58
CA LEU A 31 21.23 5.36 -0.90
C LEU A 31 20.27 4.24 -1.29
N LEU A 32 20.68 3.38 -2.22
CA LEU A 32 19.87 2.25 -2.69
C LEU A 32 19.62 1.23 -1.58
N ALA A 33 20.64 0.85 -0.81
CA ALA A 33 20.51 -0.05 0.33
C ALA A 33 19.46 0.44 1.34
N THR A 34 19.48 1.74 1.66
CA THR A 34 18.53 2.35 2.61
C THR A 34 17.09 2.32 2.10
N ARG A 35 16.88 2.59 0.81
CA ARG A 35 15.54 2.71 0.21
C ARG A 35 14.95 1.35 -0.17
N LEU A 36 15.78 0.46 -0.73
CA LEU A 36 15.36 -0.85 -1.20
C LEU A 36 15.23 -1.87 -0.07
N GLY A 37 16.09 -1.83 0.95
CA GLY A 37 16.13 -2.84 2.00
C GLY A 37 14.76 -3.11 2.63
N VAL A 38 14.06 -2.08 3.09
CA VAL A 38 12.72 -2.23 3.72
C VAL A 38 11.66 -2.74 2.73
N ARG A 39 11.73 -2.30 1.46
CA ARG A 39 10.78 -2.71 0.42
C ARG A 39 10.99 -4.16 -0.02
N ALA A 40 12.25 -4.59 -0.05
CA ALA A 40 12.64 -5.90 -0.52
C ALA A 40 12.48 -7.01 0.53
N GLY A 41 12.26 -6.65 1.80
CA GLY A 41 11.95 -7.63 2.85
C GLY A 41 12.76 -7.48 4.12
N ALA A 42 13.67 -6.50 4.23
CA ALA A 42 14.33 -6.25 5.50
C ALA A 42 13.29 -5.83 6.55
N ARG A 43 13.28 -6.54 7.68
CA ARG A 43 12.39 -6.30 8.82
C ARG A 43 13.22 -5.96 10.06
N PRO A 44 13.86 -4.77 10.10
CA PRO A 44 14.61 -4.36 11.29
C PRO A 44 13.68 -4.30 12.51
N ARG A 45 14.21 -4.46 13.72
CA ARG A 45 13.42 -4.39 14.98
C ARG A 45 12.50 -3.17 15.05
N ALA A 46 12.96 -2.02 14.58
CA ALA A 46 12.16 -0.79 14.53
C ALA A 46 10.93 -0.88 13.60
N PHE A 47 10.99 -1.68 12.53
CA PHE A 47 9.83 -1.98 11.69
C PHE A 47 8.83 -2.85 12.44
N LEU A 48 9.28 -3.91 13.11
CA LEU A 48 8.41 -4.82 13.87
C LEU A 48 7.70 -4.11 15.02
N ILE A 49 8.43 -3.29 15.79
CA ILE A 49 7.84 -2.46 16.84
C ILE A 49 6.76 -1.55 16.26
N ARG A 50 7.03 -0.92 15.11
CA ARG A 50 6.06 -0.04 14.46
C ARG A 50 4.81 -0.79 14.01
N VAL A 51 4.96 -1.97 13.41
CA VAL A 51 3.81 -2.81 13.05
C VAL A 51 3.00 -3.18 14.28
N ALA A 52 3.66 -3.63 15.36
CA ALA A 52 2.97 -3.95 16.61
C ALA A 52 2.18 -2.75 17.16
N LEU A 53 2.79 -1.56 17.22
CA LEU A 53 2.11 -0.35 17.70
C LEU A 53 0.90 0.03 16.84
N PHE A 54 1.00 -0.04 15.51
CA PHE A 54 -0.13 0.26 14.65
C PHE A 54 -1.22 -0.81 14.74
N LEU A 55 -0.86 -2.09 14.85
CA LEU A 55 -1.85 -3.16 15.05
C LEU A 55 -2.59 -2.99 16.38
N LEU A 56 -1.88 -2.67 17.47
CA LEU A 56 -2.51 -2.33 18.75
C LEU A 56 -3.45 -1.13 18.62
N ALA A 57 -3.04 -0.07 17.91
CA ALA A 57 -3.90 1.08 17.63
C ALA A 57 -5.11 0.70 16.75
N GLY A 58 -4.95 -0.22 15.80
CA GLY A 58 -6.03 -0.76 14.98
C GLY A 58 -7.03 -1.57 15.81
N ILE A 59 -6.55 -2.42 16.72
CA ILE A 59 -7.39 -3.17 17.67
C ILE A 59 -8.15 -2.20 18.57
N ALA A 60 -7.47 -1.23 19.17
CA ALA A 60 -8.10 -0.20 19.99
C ALA A 60 -9.14 0.60 19.20
N GLY A 61 -8.86 0.93 17.94
CA GLY A 61 -9.79 1.58 17.01
C GLY A 61 -11.01 0.71 16.72
N ALA A 62 -10.83 -0.59 16.49
CA ALA A 62 -11.93 -1.54 16.28
C ALA A 62 -12.82 -1.70 17.52
N VAL A 63 -12.21 -1.74 18.72
CA VAL A 63 -12.95 -1.76 20.00
C VAL A 63 -13.71 -0.46 20.21
N GLY A 64 -13.07 0.70 20.00
CA GLY A 64 -13.73 2.01 20.08
C GLY A 64 -14.88 2.14 19.07
N TYR A 65 -14.70 1.62 17.86
CA TYR A 65 -15.75 1.57 16.84
C TYR A 65 -16.90 0.64 17.25
N GLN A 66 -16.60 -0.49 17.89
CA GLN A 66 -17.62 -1.38 18.45
C GLN A 66 -18.44 -0.68 19.54
N CYS A 67 -17.85 0.21 20.33
CA CYS A 67 -18.59 0.97 21.34
C CYS A 67 -19.67 1.91 20.74
N LEU A 68 -19.65 2.21 19.44
CA LEU A 68 -20.73 2.95 18.78
C LEU A 68 -22.08 2.24 18.89
N GLN A 69 -22.07 0.92 19.11
CA GLN A 69 -23.26 0.13 19.34
C GLN A 69 -24.09 0.56 20.55
N TYR A 70 -23.48 1.28 21.51
CA TYR A 70 -24.13 1.77 22.72
C TYR A 70 -24.74 3.16 22.55
N LEU A 71 -24.59 3.80 21.39
CA LEU A 71 -25.19 5.09 21.12
C LEU A 71 -26.71 4.98 20.90
N PRO A 72 -27.51 5.96 21.36
CA PRO A 72 -28.95 5.98 21.11
C PRO A 72 -29.26 5.89 19.62
N GLY A 73 -30.17 4.98 19.25
CA GLY A 73 -30.58 4.76 17.86
C GLY A 73 -29.68 3.84 17.04
N VAL A 74 -28.58 3.32 17.60
CA VAL A 74 -27.75 2.29 16.94
C VAL A 74 -28.21 0.90 17.37
N ARG A 75 -28.68 0.10 16.42
CA ARG A 75 -28.97 -1.31 16.67
C ARG A 75 -27.68 -2.10 16.61
N GLY A 76 -26.97 -2.19 17.74
CA GLY A 76 -25.61 -2.74 17.83
C GLY A 76 -25.37 -4.09 17.14
N VAL A 77 -26.35 -4.99 17.25
CA VAL A 77 -26.35 -6.32 16.60
C VAL A 77 -26.36 -6.25 15.07
N GLU A 78 -26.67 -5.12 14.45
CA GLU A 78 -26.71 -4.93 13.00
C GLU A 78 -25.42 -4.30 12.44
N MET A 79 -24.44 -3.94 13.29
CA MET A 79 -23.18 -3.37 12.80
C MET A 79 -22.35 -4.40 12.02
N THR A 80 -21.64 -3.93 10.99
CA THR A 80 -20.69 -4.75 10.21
C THR A 80 -19.65 -5.40 11.12
N GLU A 81 -19.39 -6.70 10.93
CA GLU A 81 -18.36 -7.45 11.67
C GLU A 81 -16.99 -7.32 11.02
N SER A 82 -16.96 -7.10 9.71
CA SER A 82 -15.74 -6.88 8.93
C SER A 82 -14.94 -5.66 9.37
N LYS A 83 -15.50 -4.77 10.21
CA LYS A 83 -14.80 -3.64 10.84
C LYS A 83 -13.43 -4.04 11.41
N VAL A 84 -13.31 -5.17 12.10
CA VAL A 84 -12.04 -5.60 12.72
C VAL A 84 -10.98 -5.80 11.63
N VAL A 85 -11.36 -6.46 10.54
CA VAL A 85 -10.47 -6.68 9.40
C VAL A 85 -10.12 -5.36 8.71
N TYR A 86 -11.06 -4.44 8.54
CA TYR A 86 -10.77 -3.09 8.02
C TYR A 86 -9.73 -2.35 8.88
N PHE A 87 -9.91 -2.32 10.20
CA PHE A 87 -8.98 -1.64 11.11
C PHE A 87 -7.59 -2.26 11.10
N LEU A 88 -7.49 -3.60 11.13
CA LEU A 88 -6.22 -4.31 11.07
C LEU A 88 -5.51 -4.10 9.72
N LEU A 89 -6.27 -4.14 8.61
CA LEU A 89 -5.76 -3.87 7.27
C LEU A 89 -5.22 -2.43 7.16
N CYS A 90 -5.99 -1.44 7.62
CA CYS A 90 -5.58 -0.04 7.66
C CYS A 90 -4.31 0.15 8.47
N ALA A 91 -4.28 -0.41 9.68
CA ALA A 91 -3.13 -0.36 10.59
C ALA A 91 -1.87 -0.95 9.95
N PHE A 92 -1.98 -2.15 9.38
CA PHE A 92 -0.86 -2.84 8.74
C PHE A 92 -0.34 -2.08 7.51
N GLN A 93 -1.25 -1.61 6.64
CA GLN A 93 -0.89 -0.87 5.44
C GLN A 93 -0.19 0.45 5.80
N TRP A 94 -0.72 1.16 6.80
CA TRP A 94 -0.13 2.41 7.28
C TRP A 94 1.20 2.21 8.01
N ALA A 95 1.35 1.13 8.78
CA ALA A 95 2.63 0.77 9.41
C ALA A 95 3.72 0.55 8.36
N THR A 96 3.39 -0.19 7.30
CA THR A 96 4.28 -0.48 6.18
C THR A 96 4.66 0.79 5.44
N TRP A 97 3.66 1.61 5.07
CA TRP A 97 3.88 2.87 4.38
C TRP A 97 4.71 3.85 5.21
N SER A 98 4.39 4.02 6.49
CA SER A 98 5.10 4.94 7.36
C SER A 98 6.57 4.56 7.54
N ALA A 99 6.89 3.24 7.59
CA ALA A 99 8.26 2.74 7.62
C ALA A 99 9.04 3.15 6.37
N ILE A 100 8.43 2.99 5.20
CA ILE A 100 8.99 3.41 3.91
C ILE A 100 9.18 4.92 3.86
N ARG A 101 8.15 5.69 4.20
CA ARG A 101 8.18 7.16 4.22
C ARG A 101 9.27 7.69 5.13
N HIS A 102 9.47 7.05 6.28
CA HIS A 102 10.54 7.41 7.22
C HIS A 102 11.93 7.20 6.64
N ARG A 103 12.15 6.09 5.93
CA ARG A 103 13.42 5.81 5.25
C ARG A 103 13.66 6.73 4.08
N ASP A 104 12.64 7.00 3.28
CA ASP A 104 12.73 7.95 2.17
C ASP A 104 13.05 9.36 2.67
N ARG A 105 12.42 9.83 3.76
CA ARG A 105 12.76 11.14 4.37
C ARG A 105 14.21 11.20 4.84
N ARG A 106 14.71 10.13 5.46
CA ARG A 106 16.12 10.06 5.89
C ARG A 106 17.08 10.05 4.70
N ALA A 107 16.76 9.29 3.66
CA ALA A 107 17.54 9.26 2.42
C ALA A 107 17.59 10.64 1.75
N ALA A 108 16.45 11.33 1.66
CA ALA A 108 16.37 12.69 1.13
C ALA A 108 17.21 13.67 1.96
N ALA A 109 17.12 13.60 3.30
CA ALA A 109 17.93 14.44 4.19
C ALA A 109 19.43 14.17 4.06
N ALA A 110 19.85 12.92 3.87
CA ALA A 110 21.25 12.54 3.70
C ALA A 110 21.84 12.98 2.35
N LEU A 111 21.01 13.10 1.30
CA LEU A 111 21.45 13.61 0.00
C LEU A 111 21.83 15.10 0.08
N GLY A 112 21.00 15.91 0.74
CA GLY A 112 21.22 17.36 0.83
C GLY A 112 21.40 17.99 -0.55
N ALA A 113 22.48 18.76 -0.73
CA ALA A 113 22.81 19.39 -2.01
C ALA A 113 23.19 18.41 -3.14
N ARG A 114 23.43 17.12 -2.84
CA ARG A 114 23.74 16.08 -3.84
C ARG A 114 22.49 15.51 -4.53
N ALA A 115 21.29 15.91 -4.08
CA ALA A 115 20.06 15.48 -4.72
C ALA A 115 19.98 16.05 -6.14
N LEU A 116 19.63 15.21 -7.11
CA LEU A 116 19.36 15.68 -8.46
C LEU A 116 18.17 16.64 -8.47
N ASP A 117 18.37 17.84 -9.01
CA ASP A 117 17.27 18.77 -9.25
C ASP A 117 16.49 18.32 -10.48
N ARG A 118 15.39 17.59 -10.24
CA ARG A 118 14.49 17.10 -11.27
C ARG A 118 13.04 17.34 -10.87
N PRO A 119 12.19 17.78 -11.81
CA PRO A 119 10.77 17.92 -11.55
C PRO A 119 10.17 16.55 -11.22
N ARG A 120 9.15 16.58 -10.36
CA ARG A 120 8.38 15.39 -9.99
C ARG A 120 7.66 14.85 -11.24
N PRO A 121 7.65 13.52 -11.46
CA PRO A 121 6.84 12.93 -12.52
C PRO A 121 5.35 13.27 -12.30
N PRO A 122 4.58 13.52 -13.38
CA PRO A 122 3.14 13.72 -13.26
C PRO A 122 2.48 12.45 -12.73
N TRP A 123 1.49 12.57 -11.83
CA TRP A 123 0.84 11.41 -11.21
C TRP A 123 0.24 10.43 -12.22
N ARG A 124 -0.24 10.96 -13.37
CA ARG A 124 -0.81 10.17 -14.46
C ARG A 124 0.18 9.21 -15.12
N SER A 125 1.50 9.44 -15.01
CA SER A 125 2.50 8.49 -15.50
C SER A 125 2.70 7.30 -14.55
N LEU A 126 2.29 7.44 -13.28
CA LEU A 126 2.46 6.41 -12.25
C LEU A 126 1.27 5.45 -12.20
N VAL A 127 0.07 5.93 -12.55
CA VAL A 127 -1.16 5.13 -12.53
C VAL A 127 -1.62 4.79 -13.95
N ASN A 128 -2.07 3.56 -14.12
CA ASN A 128 -2.78 3.17 -15.34
C ASN A 128 -4.30 3.26 -15.15
N ARG A 129 -5.04 3.27 -16.26
CA ARG A 129 -6.51 3.37 -16.25
C ARG A 129 -7.21 2.26 -15.45
N TRP A 130 -6.66 1.05 -15.42
CA TRP A 130 -7.23 -0.09 -14.69
C TRP A 130 -7.06 0.05 -13.18
N TYR A 131 -5.92 0.62 -12.75
CA TYR A 131 -5.72 1.00 -11.35
C TYR A 131 -6.77 2.02 -10.93
N LEU A 132 -7.00 3.08 -11.73
CA LEU A 132 -8.04 4.07 -11.44
C LEU A 132 -9.45 3.48 -11.45
N ALA A 133 -9.76 2.58 -12.38
CA ALA A 133 -11.02 1.85 -12.38
C ALA A 133 -11.20 1.03 -11.09
N SER A 134 -10.14 0.38 -10.60
CA SER A 134 -10.17 -0.33 -9.31
C SER A 134 -10.42 0.62 -8.13
N VAL A 135 -9.83 1.83 -8.13
CA VAL A 135 -10.13 2.88 -7.12
C VAL A 135 -11.62 3.24 -7.16
N VAL A 136 -12.13 3.57 -8.35
CA VAL A 136 -13.52 4.00 -8.54
C VAL A 136 -14.50 2.90 -8.15
N VAL A 137 -14.26 1.65 -8.56
CA VAL A 137 -15.13 0.53 -8.21
C VAL A 137 -15.06 0.24 -6.70
N THR A 138 -13.86 0.19 -6.10
CA THR A 138 -13.73 -0.11 -4.67
C THR A 138 -14.46 0.93 -3.83
N PHE A 139 -14.14 2.21 -3.99
CA PHE A 139 -14.68 3.24 -3.10
C PHE A 139 -16.01 3.80 -3.61
N GLY A 140 -16.13 4.08 -4.90
CA GLY A 140 -17.37 4.58 -5.49
C GLY A 140 -18.44 3.49 -5.59
N GLY A 141 -18.09 2.30 -6.06
CA GLY A 141 -19.02 1.15 -6.10
C GLY A 141 -19.41 0.67 -4.70
N GLY A 142 -18.45 0.60 -3.77
CA GLY A 142 -18.74 0.32 -2.36
C GLY A 142 -19.65 1.36 -1.73
N ALA A 143 -19.38 2.65 -1.95
CA ALA A 143 -20.24 3.73 -1.45
C ALA A 143 -21.65 3.69 -2.05
N ALA A 144 -21.76 3.42 -3.36
CA ALA A 144 -23.05 3.27 -4.04
C ALA A 144 -23.85 2.11 -3.42
N LEU A 145 -23.25 0.93 -3.25
CA LEU A 145 -23.91 -0.20 -2.59
C LEU A 145 -24.31 0.11 -1.15
N GLY A 146 -23.45 0.79 -0.39
CA GLY A 146 -23.73 1.19 0.98
C GLY A 146 -24.91 2.15 1.06
N ALA A 147 -24.93 3.16 0.19
CA ALA A 147 -26.04 4.10 0.07
C ALA A 147 -27.34 3.39 -0.36
N THR A 148 -27.28 2.49 -1.34
CA THR A 148 -28.45 1.70 -1.75
C THR A 148 -29.00 0.89 -0.59
N MET A 149 -28.16 0.19 0.18
CA MET A 149 -28.61 -0.55 1.37
C MET A 149 -29.22 0.39 2.42
N TYR A 150 -28.62 1.57 2.63
CA TYR A 150 -29.11 2.55 3.60
C TYR A 150 -30.49 3.12 3.24
N PHE A 151 -30.72 3.43 1.96
CA PHE A 151 -31.97 4.07 1.52
C PHE A 151 -33.06 3.08 1.12
N ALA A 152 -32.71 1.92 0.57
CA ALA A 152 -33.66 0.96 0.01
C ALA A 152 -34.04 -0.17 0.98
N THR A 153 -33.41 -0.27 2.15
CA THR A 153 -33.64 -1.37 3.10
C THR A 153 -33.75 -0.87 4.54
N GLU A 154 -34.22 -1.75 5.43
CA GLU A 154 -34.28 -1.50 6.87
C GLU A 154 -32.91 -1.63 7.58
N TYR A 155 -31.89 -2.16 6.89
CA TYR A 155 -30.55 -2.46 7.43
C TYR A 155 -29.64 -1.23 7.45
N ARG A 156 -30.17 -0.09 7.93
CA ARG A 156 -29.46 1.19 7.94
C ARG A 156 -28.19 1.13 8.78
N THR A 157 -28.22 0.40 9.91
CA THR A 157 -27.08 0.26 10.81
C THR A 157 -25.90 -0.44 10.15
N TYR A 158 -26.17 -1.54 9.46
CA TYR A 158 -25.17 -2.25 8.66
C TYR A 158 -24.58 -1.33 7.60
N ALA A 159 -25.45 -0.66 6.84
CA ALA A 159 -25.04 0.19 5.72
C ALA A 159 -24.14 1.36 6.15
N TRP A 160 -24.53 2.15 7.16
CA TRP A 160 -23.71 3.27 7.60
C TRP A 160 -22.41 2.80 8.28
N SER A 161 -22.45 1.68 9.02
CA SER A 161 -21.24 1.17 9.68
C SER A 161 -20.23 0.65 8.65
N TRP A 162 -20.69 -0.06 7.62
CA TRP A 162 -19.84 -0.46 6.50
C TRP A 162 -19.29 0.75 5.72
N LEU A 163 -20.11 1.76 5.44
CA LEU A 163 -19.66 3.02 4.82
C LEU A 163 -18.59 3.72 5.66
N GLY A 164 -18.73 3.71 6.99
CA GLY A 164 -17.75 4.30 7.90
C GLY A 164 -16.37 3.64 7.80
N VAL A 165 -16.31 2.31 7.82
CA VAL A 165 -15.03 1.58 7.69
C VAL A 165 -14.47 1.59 6.27
N LEU A 166 -15.32 1.62 5.24
CA LEU A 166 -14.92 1.87 3.86
C LEU A 166 -14.29 3.27 3.70
N GLY A 167 -14.90 4.28 4.34
CA GLY A 167 -14.39 5.65 4.40
C GLY A 167 -13.03 5.73 5.08
N LEU A 168 -12.81 5.02 6.19
CA LEU A 168 -11.49 4.89 6.82
C LEU A 168 -10.47 4.32 5.83
N GLY A 169 -10.82 3.26 5.11
CA GLY A 169 -9.98 2.67 4.07
C GLY A 169 -9.64 3.67 2.95
N ALA A 170 -10.61 4.47 2.51
CA ALA A 170 -10.42 5.53 1.52
C ALA A 170 -9.44 6.60 2.01
N VAL A 171 -9.51 7.01 3.28
CA VAL A 171 -8.58 7.98 3.89
C VAL A 171 -7.16 7.43 3.92
N VAL A 172 -6.97 6.19 4.39
CA VAL A 172 -5.65 5.55 4.44
C VAL A 172 -5.08 5.41 3.03
N PHE A 173 -5.87 4.91 2.08
CA PHE A 173 -5.51 4.84 0.67
C PHE A 173 -5.07 6.20 0.12
N ALA A 174 -5.90 7.24 0.29
CA ALA A 174 -5.63 8.57 -0.23
C ALA A 174 -4.35 9.17 0.37
N ALA A 175 -4.10 8.95 1.66
CA ALA A 175 -2.90 9.44 2.34
C ALA A 175 -1.61 8.73 1.86
N ILE A 176 -1.68 7.42 1.57
CA ILE A 176 -0.57 6.67 0.95
C ILE A 176 -0.37 7.15 -0.49
N PHE A 177 -1.43 7.17 -1.29
CA PHE A 177 -1.41 7.58 -2.69
C PHE A 177 -0.83 8.99 -2.87
N ALA A 178 -1.35 9.97 -2.13
CA ALA A 178 -0.84 11.33 -2.13
C ALA A 178 0.62 11.38 -1.65
N GLY A 179 0.99 10.56 -0.69
CA GLY A 179 2.38 10.44 -0.22
C GLY A 179 3.35 9.95 -1.29
N VAL A 180 2.94 8.97 -2.12
CA VAL A 180 3.73 8.46 -3.25
C VAL A 180 3.83 9.50 -4.37
N VAL A 181 2.69 10.07 -4.77
CA VAL A 181 2.62 11.04 -5.87
C VAL A 181 3.36 12.33 -5.55
N ARG A 182 3.24 12.83 -4.31
CA ARG A 182 3.86 14.10 -3.91
C ARG A 182 5.32 13.97 -3.49
N ARG A 183 5.87 12.75 -3.41
CA ARG A 183 7.26 12.50 -2.99
C ARG A 183 8.24 13.24 -3.90
N PRO A 184 9.22 13.99 -3.38
CA PRO A 184 10.30 14.58 -4.19
C PRO A 184 11.13 13.48 -4.87
N VAL A 185 11.89 13.82 -5.91
CA VAL A 185 12.85 12.87 -6.50
C VAL A 185 13.97 12.62 -5.49
N ILE A 186 14.24 11.35 -5.19
CA ILE A 186 15.29 10.95 -4.23
C ILE A 186 16.34 10.15 -5.00
N ALA A 187 17.21 10.88 -5.70
CA ALA A 187 18.25 10.32 -6.55
C ALA A 187 19.49 11.21 -6.50
N GLN A 188 20.67 10.59 -6.61
CA GLN A 188 21.97 11.27 -6.68
C GLN A 188 22.53 11.26 -8.11
N ASP A 189 22.15 10.26 -8.89
CA ASP A 189 22.70 9.94 -10.21
C ASP A 189 21.60 9.31 -11.09
N ARG A 190 21.94 9.03 -12.35
CA ARG A 190 21.01 8.46 -13.32
C ARG A 190 20.51 7.05 -12.93
N PRO A 191 21.34 6.12 -12.41
CA PRO A 191 20.90 4.83 -11.90
C PRO A 191 19.89 4.94 -10.74
N SER A 192 20.17 5.76 -9.73
CA SER A 192 19.26 5.97 -8.61
C SER A 192 17.96 6.68 -9.00
N LEU A 193 17.98 7.51 -10.05
CA LEU A 193 16.79 8.08 -10.65
C LEU A 193 15.90 7.00 -11.29
N ALA A 194 16.49 6.06 -12.03
CA ALA A 194 15.75 4.94 -12.61
C ALA A 194 15.12 4.06 -11.52
N VAL A 195 15.86 3.80 -10.43
CA VAL A 195 15.31 3.09 -9.25
C VAL A 195 14.17 3.89 -8.62
N ASP A 196 14.29 5.22 -8.45
CA ASP A 196 13.18 6.04 -7.91
C ASP A 196 11.91 5.92 -8.76
N THR A 197 12.04 5.91 -10.09
CA THR A 197 10.90 5.72 -11.00
C THR A 197 10.21 4.38 -10.80
N VAL A 198 10.97 3.28 -10.75
CA VAL A 198 10.41 1.93 -10.50
C VAL A 198 9.77 1.87 -9.11
N LEU A 199 10.43 2.41 -8.09
CA LEU A 199 9.93 2.41 -6.72
C LEU A 199 8.61 3.16 -6.56
N ARG A 200 8.35 4.23 -7.33
CA ARG A 200 7.03 4.91 -7.30
C ARG A 200 5.90 4.00 -7.77
N VAL A 201 6.15 3.23 -8.82
CA VAL A 201 5.17 2.27 -9.35
C VAL A 201 4.97 1.13 -8.36
N ASP A 202 6.05 0.63 -7.76
CA ASP A 202 5.98 -0.42 -6.74
C ASP A 202 5.29 0.05 -5.45
N ASP A 203 5.55 1.27 -5.00
CA ASP A 203 4.92 1.80 -3.79
C ASP A 203 3.41 2.01 -3.97
N LEU A 204 2.92 2.26 -5.20
CA LEU A 204 1.48 2.25 -5.48
C LEU A 204 0.87 0.86 -5.30
N THR A 205 1.64 -0.22 -5.44
CA THR A 205 1.17 -1.57 -5.15
C THR A 205 1.05 -1.85 -3.65
N LEU A 206 1.56 -0.98 -2.77
CA LEU A 206 1.23 -1.03 -1.35
C LEU A 206 -0.15 -0.46 -1.08
N ALA A 207 -0.67 0.40 -1.96
CA ALA A 207 -1.95 1.07 -1.87
C ALA A 207 -3.03 0.40 -2.74
N LEU A 208 -3.11 -0.94 -2.81
CA LEU A 208 -4.11 -1.62 -3.65
C LEU A 208 -5.53 -1.26 -3.17
N PRO A 209 -6.33 -0.52 -3.95
CA PRO A 209 -7.69 -0.15 -3.53
C PRO A 209 -8.54 -1.38 -3.23
N SER A 210 -8.47 -2.39 -4.10
CA SER A 210 -9.24 -3.63 -3.97
C SER A 210 -9.06 -4.37 -2.64
N MET A 211 -7.96 -4.18 -1.90
CA MET A 211 -7.83 -4.74 -0.55
C MET A 211 -8.94 -4.28 0.39
N TYR A 212 -9.52 -3.09 0.16
CA TYR A 212 -10.66 -2.56 0.91
C TYR A 212 -12.03 -3.07 0.45
N SER A 213 -12.08 -3.83 -0.64
CA SER A 213 -13.30 -4.54 -1.03
C SER A 213 -13.44 -5.88 -0.28
N PHE A 214 -12.32 -6.55 0.01
CA PHE A 214 -12.31 -7.90 0.58
C PHE A 214 -12.99 -8.06 1.96
N PRO A 215 -12.83 -7.13 2.94
CA PRO A 215 -13.33 -7.39 4.29
C PRO A 215 -14.82 -7.65 4.35
N VAL A 216 -15.62 -7.08 3.43
CA VAL A 216 -17.08 -7.32 3.38
C VAL A 216 -17.45 -8.79 3.15
N LEU A 217 -16.54 -9.62 2.61
CA LEU A 217 -16.74 -11.06 2.51
C LEU A 217 -16.82 -11.75 3.87
N VAL A 218 -16.19 -11.19 4.91
CA VAL A 218 -16.33 -11.69 6.28
C VAL A 218 -17.80 -11.61 6.69
N ASP A 219 -18.47 -10.49 6.41
CA ASP A 219 -19.87 -10.31 6.75
C ASP A 219 -20.77 -11.34 6.04
N LEU A 220 -20.43 -11.74 4.80
CA LEU A 220 -21.15 -12.78 4.06
C LEU A 220 -21.01 -14.18 4.65
N VAL A 221 -19.88 -14.48 5.31
CA VAL A 221 -19.56 -15.81 5.83
C VAL A 221 -19.95 -15.92 7.31
N THR A 222 -19.73 -14.87 8.10
CA THR A 222 -19.95 -14.89 9.55
C THR A 222 -21.34 -14.43 9.94
N THR A 223 -22.07 -13.73 9.06
CA THR A 223 -23.34 -13.11 9.41
C THR A 223 -24.42 -13.21 8.35
N HIS A 224 -25.67 -13.07 8.80
CA HIS A 224 -26.83 -12.76 7.96
C HIS A 224 -27.32 -11.32 8.21
N ARG A 225 -26.42 -10.40 8.59
CA ARG A 225 -26.76 -9.00 8.96
C ARG A 225 -26.84 -8.07 7.77
N GLN A 226 -26.30 -8.46 6.63
CA GLN A 226 -26.54 -7.80 5.35
C GLN A 226 -27.99 -8.00 4.90
N PRO A 227 -28.58 -7.03 4.16
CA PRO A 227 -29.92 -7.18 3.66
C PRO A 227 -30.10 -8.45 2.79
N PRO A 228 -31.24 -9.16 2.91
CA PRO A 228 -31.56 -10.28 2.04
C PRO A 228 -31.44 -9.91 0.57
N GLY A 229 -30.83 -10.78 -0.24
CA GLY A 229 -30.62 -10.56 -1.67
C GLY A 229 -29.41 -9.69 -2.03
N PHE A 230 -28.70 -9.06 -1.08
CA PHE A 230 -27.50 -8.27 -1.37
C PHE A 230 -26.20 -9.09 -1.48
N ALA A 231 -26.19 -10.33 -1.01
CA ALA A 231 -25.03 -11.22 -1.08
C ALA A 231 -24.39 -11.33 -2.49
N PRO A 232 -25.15 -11.60 -3.58
CA PRO A 232 -24.56 -11.66 -4.93
C PRO A 232 -23.98 -10.32 -5.39
N TRP A 233 -24.59 -9.19 -5.00
CA TRP A 233 -24.09 -7.86 -5.34
C TRP A 233 -22.77 -7.53 -4.64
N LEU A 234 -22.65 -7.89 -3.35
CA LEU A 234 -21.41 -7.74 -2.58
C LEU A 234 -20.30 -8.64 -3.14
N ALA A 235 -20.62 -9.89 -3.46
CA ALA A 235 -19.65 -10.80 -4.10
C ALA A 235 -19.20 -10.28 -5.48
N GLY A 236 -20.14 -9.86 -6.33
CA GLY A 236 -19.85 -9.29 -7.64
C GLY A 236 -18.98 -8.02 -7.56
N TYR A 237 -19.26 -7.16 -6.58
CA TYR A 237 -18.44 -5.98 -6.27
C TYR A 237 -16.99 -6.35 -5.95
N VAL A 238 -16.76 -7.31 -5.05
CA VAL A 238 -15.41 -7.75 -4.67
C VAL A 238 -14.69 -8.36 -5.87
N VAL A 239 -15.35 -9.25 -6.61
CA VAL A 239 -14.77 -9.88 -7.81
C VAL A 239 -14.36 -8.83 -8.83
N LEU A 240 -15.23 -7.84 -9.12
CA LEU A 240 -14.93 -6.77 -10.06
C LEU A 240 -13.76 -5.90 -9.60
N ALA A 241 -13.75 -5.48 -8.32
CA ALA A 241 -12.67 -4.67 -7.76
C ALA A 241 -11.30 -5.37 -7.86
N ILE A 242 -11.26 -6.67 -7.53
CA ILE A 242 -10.07 -7.51 -7.61
C ILE A 242 -9.64 -7.73 -9.06
N ALA A 243 -10.57 -8.05 -9.97
CA ALA A 243 -10.25 -8.27 -11.38
C ALA A 243 -9.60 -7.03 -11.99
N LEU A 244 -10.16 -5.85 -11.75
CA LEU A 244 -9.59 -4.58 -12.20
C LEU A 244 -8.21 -4.33 -11.59
N GLN A 245 -8.01 -4.64 -10.31
CA GLN A 245 -6.71 -4.55 -9.65
C GLN A 245 -5.68 -5.46 -10.32
N VAL A 246 -6.01 -6.73 -10.53
CA VAL A 246 -5.12 -7.74 -11.11
C VAL A 246 -4.71 -7.31 -12.51
N VAL A 247 -5.66 -6.91 -13.36
CA VAL A 247 -5.35 -6.37 -14.69
C VAL A 247 -4.45 -5.14 -14.58
N GLY A 248 -4.74 -4.23 -13.65
CA GLY A 248 -3.91 -3.05 -13.40
C GLY A 248 -2.47 -3.39 -13.00
N VAL A 249 -2.27 -4.39 -12.13
CA VAL A 249 -0.93 -4.85 -11.72
C VAL A 249 -0.21 -5.52 -12.88
N LEU A 250 -0.88 -6.38 -13.65
CA LEU A 250 -0.28 -7.06 -14.79
C LEU A 250 0.16 -6.08 -15.88
N VAL A 251 -0.70 -5.10 -16.21
CA VAL A 251 -0.38 -4.04 -17.17
C VAL A 251 0.78 -3.17 -16.66
N SER A 252 0.78 -2.79 -15.37
CA SER A 252 1.89 -2.05 -14.78
C SER A 252 3.19 -2.83 -14.85
N ARG A 253 3.19 -4.13 -14.51
CA ARG A 253 4.38 -4.99 -14.56
C ARG A 253 4.97 -5.08 -15.97
N ARG A 254 4.13 -5.21 -17.00
CA ARG A 254 4.57 -5.25 -18.40
C ARG A 254 5.16 -3.92 -18.90
N ARG A 255 4.74 -2.79 -18.31
CA ARG A 255 5.22 -1.45 -18.67
C ARG A 255 6.37 -0.96 -17.80
N ARG A 256 6.89 -1.79 -16.89
CA ARG A 256 8.01 -1.40 -16.04
C ARG A 256 9.25 -1.14 -16.89
N PRO A 257 9.89 0.03 -16.76
CA PRO A 257 11.15 0.27 -17.46
C PRO A 257 12.22 -0.66 -16.90
N ALA A 258 13.05 -1.21 -17.79
CA ALA A 258 14.28 -1.88 -17.40
C ALA A 258 15.23 -0.88 -16.73
N LEU A 259 16.01 -1.34 -15.76
CA LEU A 259 17.06 -0.52 -15.17
C LEU A 259 18.17 -0.31 -16.22
N PRO A 260 18.56 0.94 -16.54
CA PRO A 260 19.63 1.20 -17.50
C PRO A 260 20.99 0.72 -16.95
N ALA A 261 21.97 0.53 -17.81
CA ALA A 261 23.35 0.32 -17.35
C ALA A 261 23.84 1.52 -16.52
N GLY A 262 24.61 1.25 -15.47
CA GLY A 262 25.21 2.27 -14.63
C GLY A 262 25.72 1.74 -13.30
N ASP A 263 26.23 2.64 -12.46
CA ASP A 263 26.74 2.31 -11.14
C ASP A 263 25.59 2.17 -10.13
N TYR A 264 25.34 0.94 -9.70
CA TYR A 264 24.38 0.62 -8.63
C TYR A 264 25.09 0.22 -7.33
N GLY A 265 26.42 0.28 -7.29
CA GLY A 265 27.28 -0.25 -6.24
C GLY A 265 28.39 -1.15 -6.80
N VAL A 266 29.05 -1.89 -5.90
CA VAL A 266 30.15 -2.79 -6.27
C VAL A 266 29.57 -3.95 -7.11
N PRO A 267 29.98 -4.13 -8.37
CA PRO A 267 29.47 -5.21 -9.22
C PRO A 267 29.95 -6.56 -8.69
N LEU A 268 29.14 -7.61 -8.87
CA LEU A 268 29.61 -8.97 -8.64
C LEU A 268 30.70 -9.33 -9.67
N PRO A 269 31.74 -10.08 -9.30
CA PRO A 269 32.70 -10.61 -10.26
C PRO A 269 31.96 -11.31 -11.40
N ALA A 270 32.37 -11.08 -12.64
CA ALA A 270 31.84 -11.83 -13.77
C ALA A 270 32.00 -13.32 -13.47
N GLN A 271 30.90 -14.08 -13.48
CA GLN A 271 30.99 -15.53 -13.32
C GLN A 271 31.85 -16.08 -14.45
N ALA A 272 33.06 -16.55 -14.13
CA ALA A 272 33.93 -17.20 -15.07
C ALA A 272 33.20 -18.43 -15.62
N GLY A 273 32.70 -18.36 -16.86
CA GLY A 273 32.07 -19.50 -17.54
C GLY A 273 30.71 -19.28 -18.19
N ALA A 274 30.08 -18.10 -18.09
CA ALA A 274 28.87 -17.80 -18.87
C ALA A 274 29.25 -17.21 -20.25
N ARG A 275 29.63 -18.08 -21.19
CA ARG A 275 29.62 -17.79 -22.64
C ARG A 275 28.59 -18.69 -23.30
#